data_AF-A0A1Y2C3P6-F1
#
_entry.id   AF-A0A1Y2C3P6-F1
#
_cell.length_a   1.000
_cell.length_b   1.000
_cell.length_c   1.000
_cell.angle_alpha   90.00
_cell.angle_beta   90.00
_cell.angle_gamma   90.00
#
_symmetry.space_group_name_H-M   'P 1'
#
loop_
_entity.id
_entity.type
_entity.pdbx_description
1 polymer ?
#
loop_
_entity_poly.entity_id
_entity_poly.type
_entity_poly.pdbx_seq_one_letter_code
_entity_poly.pdbx_strand_id
1 'polypeptide(L)'
;MHQQPSSSTTPTTSSLYRFRWGRPLPCTHCRAINRKCTLEQPTCLRCQEKGLPCVYSAETPTVAKRKEPKRAKACTECHGHKRRCDLAKPSCTGCVTRGLHCNYSLNAESQVGVRLRSHRRGIYVSR
;
A
#
# COMPACT_ATOMS: atom_id res chain seq x y z
N MET A 1 -52.72 32.92 -27.13
CA MET A 1 -52.62 31.49 -26.78
C MET A 1 -51.14 31.09 -26.78
N HIS A 2 -50.37 31.48 -25.76
CA HIS A 2 -48.98 31.04 -25.61
C HIS A 2 -48.98 29.89 -24.60
N GLN A 3 -48.65 28.68 -25.07
CA GLN A 3 -48.51 27.49 -24.23
C GLN A 3 -47.09 27.46 -23.62
N GLN A 4 -47.04 27.02 -22.36
CA GLN A 4 -45.90 26.99 -21.45
C GLN A 4 -44.78 25.97 -21.79
N PRO A 5 -43.59 26.13 -21.18
CA PRO A 5 -42.38 25.33 -21.41
C PRO A 5 -42.39 24.00 -20.63
N SER A 6 -41.67 23.00 -21.13
CA SER A 6 -41.47 21.72 -20.45
C SER A 6 -39.99 21.38 -20.29
N SER A 7 -39.65 21.03 -19.05
CA SER A 7 -38.66 20.03 -18.64
C SER A 7 -37.18 20.28 -18.96
N SER A 8 -36.41 20.62 -17.92
CA SER A 8 -35.47 19.68 -17.25
C SER A 8 -34.32 20.45 -16.61
N THR A 9 -34.41 20.67 -15.30
CA THR A 9 -33.31 21.07 -14.44
C THR A 9 -32.21 20.01 -14.47
N THR A 10 -31.14 20.20 -15.27
CA THR A 10 -29.90 19.45 -15.07
C THR A 10 -29.15 20.07 -13.89
N PRO A 11 -28.91 19.34 -12.78
CA PRO A 11 -28.06 19.83 -11.73
C PRO A 11 -26.61 19.95 -12.24
N THR A 12 -26.10 21.18 -12.20
CA THR A 12 -24.70 21.57 -12.28
C THR A 12 -23.84 20.69 -11.38
N THR A 13 -23.28 19.61 -11.92
CA THR A 13 -22.41 18.69 -11.16
C THR A 13 -20.95 19.13 -11.24
N SER A 14 -20.70 20.43 -11.10
CA SER A 14 -19.35 21.02 -11.04
C SER A 14 -18.68 20.88 -9.67
N SER A 15 -19.35 20.24 -8.69
CA SER A 15 -18.97 20.30 -7.27
C SER A 15 -18.56 18.97 -6.61
N LEU A 16 -18.38 17.87 -7.36
CA LEU A 16 -17.90 16.59 -6.80
C LEU A 16 -16.48 16.20 -7.20
N TYR A 17 -15.65 17.19 -7.52
CA TYR A 17 -14.19 17.06 -7.48
C TYR A 17 -13.69 17.49 -6.09
N ARG A 18 -14.01 16.71 -5.04
CA ARG A 18 -13.39 16.90 -3.72
C ARG A 18 -11.94 16.43 -3.77
N PHE A 19 -11.09 17.36 -4.16
CA PHE A 19 -9.66 17.29 -4.01
C PHE A 19 -9.29 17.38 -2.53
N ARG A 20 -8.89 16.25 -1.97
CA ARG A 20 -7.85 16.28 -0.94
C ARG A 20 -6.67 15.58 -1.60
N TRP A 21 -5.78 16.38 -2.21
CA TRP A 21 -4.56 16.03 -2.98
C TRP A 21 -4.62 15.95 -4.52
N GLY A 22 -5.50 16.73 -5.16
CA GLY A 22 -5.15 17.48 -6.38
C GLY A 22 -5.00 16.77 -7.74
N ARG A 23 -5.13 15.43 -7.87
CA ARG A 23 -5.03 14.78 -9.20
C ARG A 23 -6.25 13.92 -9.55
N PRO A 24 -6.96 14.22 -10.66
CA PRO A 24 -8.09 13.43 -11.13
C PRO A 24 -7.70 11.97 -11.44
N LEU A 25 -8.57 11.04 -11.07
CA LEU A 25 -8.39 9.63 -11.38
C LEU A 25 -8.59 9.38 -12.87
N PRO A 26 -7.73 8.59 -13.52
CA PRO A 26 -7.98 8.13 -14.89
C PRO A 26 -9.26 7.29 -14.94
N CYS A 27 -9.94 7.29 -16.09
CA CYS A 27 -11.11 6.42 -16.29
C CYS A 27 -10.76 4.93 -16.07
N THR A 28 -11.78 4.12 -15.79
CA THR A 28 -11.66 2.68 -15.50
C THR A 28 -10.85 1.94 -16.57
N HIS A 29 -11.11 2.24 -17.85
CA HIS A 29 -10.43 1.58 -18.95
C HIS A 29 -8.93 1.93 -18.99
N CYS A 30 -8.59 3.22 -19.02
CA CYS A 30 -7.19 3.66 -19.05
C CYS A 30 -6.40 3.22 -17.81
N ARG A 31 -7.06 3.17 -16.65
CA ARG A 31 -6.50 2.63 -15.42
C ARG A 31 -6.20 1.14 -15.52
N ALA A 32 -7.13 0.34 -16.05
CA ALA A 32 -6.97 -1.12 -16.18
C ALA A 32 -5.78 -1.50 -17.08
N ILE A 33 -5.50 -0.70 -18.10
CA ILE A 33 -4.41 -0.94 -19.06
C ILE A 33 -3.13 -0.15 -18.74
N ASN A 34 -3.06 0.53 -17.58
CA ASN A 34 -1.94 1.38 -17.18
C ASN A 34 -1.52 2.42 -18.25
N ARG A 35 -2.51 3.08 -18.88
CA ARG A 35 -2.26 4.13 -19.87
C ARG A 35 -2.71 5.50 -19.39
N LYS A 36 -2.07 6.54 -19.93
CA LYS A 36 -2.40 7.93 -19.63
C LYS A 36 -3.82 8.25 -20.14
N CYS A 37 -4.65 8.76 -19.25
CA CYS A 37 -5.99 9.26 -19.58
C CYS A 37 -5.90 10.76 -19.85
N THR A 38 -6.62 11.27 -20.87
CA THR A 38 -6.69 12.71 -21.16
C THR A 38 -7.68 13.45 -20.25
N LEU A 39 -8.52 12.71 -19.53
CA LEU A 39 -9.44 13.22 -18.51
C LEU A 39 -10.53 14.15 -19.03
N GLU A 40 -10.72 14.20 -20.35
CA GLU A 40 -11.84 14.92 -20.97
C GLU A 40 -13.16 14.23 -20.64
N GLN A 41 -14.19 15.05 -20.43
CA GLN A 41 -15.57 14.62 -20.19
C GLN A 41 -16.42 14.93 -21.43
N PRO A 42 -17.36 14.04 -21.81
CA PRO A 42 -17.81 12.85 -21.10
C PRO A 42 -16.88 11.63 -21.25
N THR A 43 -16.06 11.57 -22.29
CA THR A 43 -15.15 10.47 -22.59
C THR A 43 -13.74 10.98 -22.89
N CYS A 44 -12.69 10.28 -22.46
CA CYS A 44 -11.33 10.64 -22.88
C CYS A 44 -11.08 10.29 -24.36
N LEU A 45 -10.21 11.04 -25.05
CA LEU A 45 -9.89 10.91 -26.48
C LEU A 45 -9.67 9.46 -26.92
N ARG A 46 -8.83 8.71 -26.18
CA ARG A 46 -8.55 7.31 -26.51
C ARG A 46 -9.78 6.42 -26.46
N CYS A 47 -10.65 6.61 -25.47
CA CYS A 47 -11.85 5.79 -25.36
C CYS A 47 -12.86 6.19 -26.44
N GLN A 48 -12.90 7.46 -26.84
CA GLN A 48 -13.70 7.95 -27.95
C GLN A 48 -13.25 7.33 -29.28
N GLU A 49 -11.95 7.42 -29.62
CA GLU A 49 -11.40 6.86 -30.86
C GLU A 49 -11.60 5.35 -30.96
N LYS A 50 -11.54 4.64 -29.82
CA LYS A 50 -11.72 3.19 -29.79
C LYS A 50 -13.17 2.74 -29.63
N GLY A 51 -14.12 3.67 -29.42
CA GLY A 51 -15.51 3.33 -29.12
C GLY A 51 -15.66 2.47 -27.84
N LEU A 52 -14.82 2.70 -26.83
CA LEU A 52 -14.80 1.93 -25.59
C LEU A 52 -15.56 2.63 -24.46
N PRO A 53 -16.14 1.88 -23.51
CA PRO A 53 -16.85 2.46 -22.38
C PRO A 53 -15.88 3.24 -21.47
N CYS A 54 -16.07 4.55 -21.41
CA CYS A 54 -15.27 5.45 -20.58
C CYS A 54 -16.04 5.82 -19.31
N VAL A 55 -15.76 5.13 -18.21
CA VAL A 55 -16.40 5.38 -16.90
C VAL A 55 -15.39 6.00 -15.95
N TYR A 56 -15.74 7.12 -15.33
CA TYR A 56 -14.98 7.71 -14.22
C TYR A 56 -15.68 7.36 -12.91
N SER A 57 -15.30 6.24 -12.28
CA SER A 57 -15.84 5.86 -10.97
C SER A 57 -15.15 6.66 -9.86
N ALA A 58 -15.93 7.41 -9.07
CA ALA A 58 -15.45 8.07 -7.85
C ALA A 58 -15.25 7.09 -6.68
N GLU A 59 -15.74 5.87 -6.84
CA GLU A 59 -15.59 4.77 -5.90
C GLU A 59 -14.13 4.33 -5.92
N THR A 60 -13.43 4.62 -4.83
CA THR A 60 -12.13 4.00 -4.59
C THR A 60 -12.38 2.49 -4.49
N PRO A 61 -11.88 1.65 -5.42
CA PRO A 61 -11.86 0.23 -5.14
C PRO A 61 -11.06 0.10 -3.86
N THR A 62 -11.67 -0.45 -2.82
CA THR A 62 -10.96 -0.92 -1.62
C THR A 62 -10.09 -2.06 -2.10
N VAL A 63 -8.94 -1.71 -2.70
CA VAL A 63 -7.96 -2.69 -3.15
C VAL A 63 -7.53 -3.38 -1.87
N ALA A 64 -8.10 -4.56 -1.62
CA ALA A 64 -7.64 -5.48 -0.60
C ALA A 64 -6.16 -5.66 -0.91
N LYS A 65 -5.33 -4.96 -0.13
CA LYS A 65 -3.90 -4.84 -0.36
C LYS A 65 -3.41 -6.28 -0.28
N ARG A 66 -3.12 -6.90 -1.43
CA ARG A 66 -2.63 -8.27 -1.49
C ARG A 66 -1.48 -8.31 -0.51
N LYS A 67 -1.63 -9.07 0.59
CA LYS A 67 -0.57 -9.22 1.59
C LYS A 67 0.55 -9.96 0.87
N GLU A 68 1.47 -9.20 0.30
CA GLU A 68 2.69 -9.76 -0.28
C GLU A 68 3.32 -10.67 0.78
N PRO A 69 3.68 -11.92 0.43
CA PRO A 69 4.31 -12.83 1.37
C PRO A 69 5.60 -12.18 1.88
N LYS A 70 5.55 -11.71 3.13
CA LYS A 70 6.72 -11.11 3.78
C LYS A 70 7.83 -12.15 3.80
N ARG A 71 9.03 -11.75 3.39
CA ARG A 71 10.24 -12.59 3.45
C ARG A 71 10.35 -13.21 4.85
N ALA A 72 10.62 -14.51 4.90
CA ALA A 72 10.74 -15.23 6.14
C ALA A 72 11.87 -14.65 7.00
N LYS A 73 11.59 -14.41 8.28
CA LYS A 73 12.54 -13.81 9.21
C LYS A 73 13.49 -14.87 9.78
N ALA A 74 14.75 -14.48 9.99
CA ALA A 74 15.71 -15.26 10.78
C ALA A 74 15.22 -15.40 12.23
N CYS A 75 15.69 -16.43 12.95
CA CYS A 75 15.43 -16.58 14.39
C CYS A 75 16.05 -15.42 15.19
N THR A 76 15.58 -15.22 16.43
CA THR A 76 16.02 -14.13 17.32
C THR A 76 17.51 -14.14 17.56
N GLU A 77 18.10 -15.31 17.77
CA GLU A 77 19.53 -15.46 18.06
C GLU A 77 20.39 -15.13 16.83
N CYS A 78 20.05 -15.67 15.66
CA CYS A 78 20.74 -15.33 14.42
C CYS A 78 20.58 -13.84 14.09
N HIS A 79 19.41 -13.27 14.35
CA HIS A 79 19.16 -11.84 14.13
C HIS A 79 19.97 -10.96 15.10
N GLY A 80 19.96 -11.27 16.40
CA GLY A 80 20.70 -10.53 17.43
C GLY A 80 22.22 -10.60 17.23
N HIS A 81 22.72 -11.77 16.83
CA HIS A 81 24.14 -11.98 16.51
C HIS A 81 24.51 -11.63 15.07
N LYS A 82 23.55 -11.16 14.25
CA LYS A 82 23.74 -10.81 12.81
C LYS A 82 24.38 -11.94 11.99
N ARG A 83 23.99 -13.19 12.26
CA ARG A 83 24.48 -14.41 11.59
C ARG A 83 23.48 -14.90 10.55
N ARG A 84 23.97 -15.68 9.58
CA ARG A 84 23.12 -16.39 8.63
C ARG A 84 22.23 -17.40 9.38
N CYS A 85 20.93 -17.35 9.10
CA CYS A 85 19.95 -18.33 9.59
C CYS A 85 19.50 -19.18 8.40
N ASP A 86 19.50 -20.49 8.56
CA ASP A 86 19.03 -21.46 7.56
C ASP A 86 17.50 -21.69 7.60
N LEU A 87 16.80 -21.10 8.57
CA LEU A 87 15.34 -21.16 8.71
C LEU A 87 14.75 -22.58 8.84
N ALA A 88 15.58 -23.59 9.18
CA ALA A 88 15.10 -24.92 9.50
C ALA A 88 14.22 -24.90 10.77
N LYS A 89 13.09 -25.60 10.73
CA LYS A 89 12.21 -25.79 11.90
C LYS A 89 12.36 -27.23 12.40
N PRO A 90 12.39 -27.47 13.73
CA PRO A 90 12.08 -26.52 14.81
C PRO A 90 13.21 -25.55 15.17
N SER A 91 14.46 -25.87 14.85
CA SER A 91 15.65 -25.05 15.17
C SER A 91 16.58 -24.95 13.97
N CYS A 92 17.19 -23.78 13.75
CA CYS A 92 18.21 -23.64 12.71
C CYS A 92 19.49 -24.42 13.06
N THR A 93 20.20 -24.89 12.03
CA THR A 93 21.46 -25.63 12.19
C THR A 93 22.50 -24.84 12.98
N GLY A 94 22.55 -23.51 12.79
CA GLY A 94 23.44 -22.62 13.52
C GLY A 94 23.17 -22.51 15.02
N CYS A 95 21.91 -22.67 15.46
CA CYS A 95 21.54 -22.70 16.87
C CYS A 95 21.77 -24.09 17.47
N VAL A 96 21.41 -25.16 16.75
CA VAL A 96 21.61 -26.56 17.20
C VAL A 96 23.09 -26.84 17.47
N THR A 97 23.97 -26.50 16.52
CA THR A 97 25.43 -26.70 16.66
C THR A 97 26.05 -25.93 17.82
N ARG A 98 25.40 -24.85 18.28
CA ARG A 98 25.88 -24.01 19.38
C ARG A 98 25.17 -24.28 20.71
N GLY A 99 24.20 -25.19 20.73
CA GLY A 99 23.33 -25.41 21.89
C GLY A 99 22.52 -24.18 22.31
N LEU A 100 22.20 -23.29 21.36
CA LEU A 100 21.41 -22.09 21.63
C LEU A 100 19.91 -22.34 21.43
N HIS A 101 19.09 -21.69 22.24
CA HIS A 101 17.63 -21.76 22.12
C HIS A 101 17.16 -21.02 20.86
N CYS A 102 16.69 -21.76 19.85
CA CYS A 102 16.24 -21.19 18.59
C CYS A 102 14.79 -20.72 18.70
N ASN A 103 14.56 -19.42 18.76
CA ASN A 103 13.21 -18.85 18.76
C ASN A 103 12.93 -18.09 17.45
N TYR A 104 11.90 -18.52 16.72
CA TYR A 104 11.33 -17.74 15.63
C TYR A 104 10.14 -16.96 16.16
N SER A 105 10.38 -15.80 16.78
CA SER A 105 9.30 -15.02 17.36
C SER A 105 8.34 -14.58 16.26
N LEU A 106 7.13 -15.14 16.30
CA LEU A 106 6.01 -14.68 15.49
C LEU A 106 5.69 -13.25 15.95
N ASN A 107 5.52 -12.35 14.99
CA ASN A 107 5.53 -10.91 15.17
C ASN A 107 4.64 -10.37 16.33
N ALA A 108 5.28 -9.62 17.23
CA ALA A 108 4.94 -8.23 17.59
C ALA A 108 3.78 -7.87 18.55
N GLU A 109 3.09 -8.79 19.23
CA GLU A 109 2.03 -8.40 20.20
C GLU A 109 2.19 -8.95 21.64
N SER A 110 3.28 -9.66 21.95
CA SER A 110 3.43 -10.36 23.25
C SER A 110 4.76 -10.10 23.97
N GLN A 111 5.23 -8.85 24.04
CA GLN A 111 6.26 -8.45 25.02
C GLN A 111 5.88 -7.18 25.79
N VAL A 112 5.00 -7.37 26.77
CA VAL A 112 4.87 -6.51 27.95
C VAL A 112 6.04 -6.83 28.90
N GLY A 113 6.87 -5.83 29.21
CA GLY A 113 7.96 -5.87 30.20
C GLY A 113 9.24 -6.59 29.71
N VAL A 114 10.46 -6.06 29.79
CA VAL A 114 11.05 -5.04 30.66
C VAL A 114 12.17 -4.35 29.86
N ARG A 115 12.08 -3.03 29.65
CA ARG A 115 13.20 -2.22 29.15
C ARG A 115 14.11 -1.85 30.32
N LEU A 116 15.11 -2.67 30.60
CA LEU A 116 16.26 -2.27 31.42
C LEU A 116 17.40 -1.77 30.53
N ARG A 117 17.95 -0.63 30.94
CA ARG A 117 18.75 0.34 30.22
C ARG A 117 20.16 -0.15 29.88
N SER A 118 20.76 0.37 28.82
CA SER A 118 22.08 0.99 28.95
C SER A 118 22.40 1.97 27.82
N HIS A 119 22.47 3.23 28.20
CA HIS A 119 23.19 4.29 27.51
C HIS A 119 24.66 3.88 27.31
N ARG A 120 25.13 3.83 26.06
CA ARG A 120 26.52 4.17 25.75
C ARG A 120 26.51 5.45 24.92
N ARG A 121 26.88 6.55 25.60
CA ARG A 121 27.27 7.82 24.98
C ARG A 121 28.47 7.55 24.08
N GLY A 122 28.31 7.80 22.77
CA GLY A 122 29.44 7.90 21.86
C GLY A 122 30.01 9.32 21.96
N ILE A 123 31.23 9.44 22.47
CA ILE A 123 32.05 10.65 22.38
C ILE A 123 32.59 10.70 20.94
N TYR A 124 32.24 11.74 20.19
CA TYR A 124 32.84 12.04 18.89
C TYR A 124 34.14 12.79 19.16
N VAL A 125 35.29 12.17 18.87
CA VAL A 125 36.58 12.87 18.83
C VAL A 125 36.76 13.36 17.40
N SER A 126 36.50 14.65 17.18
CA SER A 126 36.88 15.34 15.94
C SER A 126 38.35 15.71 16.03
N ARG A 127 39.06 15.40 14.94
CA ARG A 127 40.49 15.58 14.73
C ARG A 127 40.75 16.93 14.08
#